data_AF-A0A368W0N1-F1
#
_entry.id   AF-A0A368W0N1-F1
#
_cell.length_a   1.000
_cell.length_b   1.000
_cell.length_c   1.000
_cell.angle_alpha   90.00
_cell.angle_beta   90.00
_cell.angle_gamma   90.00
#
_symmetry.space_group_name_H-M   'P 1'
#
loop_
_entity.id
_entity.type
_entity.pdbx_description
1 polymer ?
#
loop_
_entity_poly.entity_id
_entity_poly.type
_entity_poly.pdbx_seq_one_letter_code
_entity_poly.pdbx_strand_id
1 'polypeptide(L)'
;MMMNLAELESLHADIQAVHEIVQTLKASIDGKEIEIDILRNQTGHYFYELSHYYIGADKTDPHDSSENRFSSAQEAARGALRCVTMFYRSTDEGGAWVRNESF
;
A
#
# COMPACT_ATOMS: atom_id res chain seq x y z
N MET A 1 -9.64 -0.28 23.55
CA MET A 1 -10.13 -1.65 23.35
C MET A 1 -9.63 -2.07 21.98
N MET A 2 -8.78 -3.09 21.90
CA MET A 2 -8.25 -3.55 20.61
C MET A 2 -9.35 -4.37 19.92
N MET A 3 -9.73 -4.00 18.69
CA MET A 3 -10.77 -4.72 17.95
C MET A 3 -10.25 -6.10 17.53
N ASN A 4 -11.09 -7.13 17.66
CA ASN A 4 -10.75 -8.48 17.20
C ASN A 4 -11.10 -8.61 15.70
N LEU A 5 -10.08 -8.51 14.85
CA LEU A 5 -10.25 -8.60 13.40
C LEU A 5 -10.90 -9.94 12.95
N ALA A 6 -10.70 -11.03 13.69
CA ALA A 6 -11.32 -12.33 13.43
C ALA A 6 -12.83 -12.34 13.66
N GLU A 7 -13.30 -11.62 14.68
CA GLU A 7 -14.73 -11.45 14.92
C GLU A 7 -15.37 -10.58 13.83
N LEU A 8 -14.67 -9.56 13.35
CA LEU A 8 -15.17 -8.69 12.28
C LEU A 8 -15.25 -9.42 10.93
N GLU A 9 -14.24 -10.21 10.56
CA GLU A 9 -14.29 -11.00 9.32
C GLU A 9 -15.37 -12.08 9.36
N SER A 10 -15.65 -12.66 10.52
CA SER A 10 -16.68 -13.69 10.67
C SER A 10 -18.11 -13.13 10.83
N LEU A 11 -18.29 -11.81 10.81
CA LEU A 11 -19.59 -11.18 10.99
C LEU A 11 -20.57 -11.48 9.85
N HIS A 12 -20.08 -11.64 8.63
CA HIS A 12 -20.89 -11.96 7.45
C HIS A 12 -20.09 -12.73 6.40
N ALA A 13 -20.73 -13.68 5.71
CA ALA A 13 -20.08 -14.55 4.73
C ALA A 13 -19.52 -13.80 3.49
N ASP A 14 -20.06 -12.61 3.21
CA ASP A 14 -19.60 -11.77 2.09
C ASP A 14 -18.36 -10.91 2.43
N ILE A 15 -17.93 -10.89 3.69
CA ILE A 15 -16.71 -10.18 4.09
C ILE A 15 -15.50 -11.03 3.68
N GLN A 16 -14.65 -10.48 2.81
CA GLN A 16 -13.48 -11.20 2.30
C GLN A 16 -12.25 -11.05 3.20
N ALA A 17 -12.04 -9.87 3.78
CA ALA A 17 -10.95 -9.57 4.69
C ALA A 17 -11.26 -8.30 5.50
N VAL A 18 -10.72 -8.19 6.71
CA VAL A 18 -10.73 -6.98 7.53
C VAL A 18 -9.32 -6.68 8.00
N HIS A 19 -8.88 -5.47 7.72
CA HIS A 19 -7.55 -5.01 8.06
C HIS A 19 -7.64 -3.80 9.00
N GLU A 20 -6.74 -3.75 9.98
CA GLU A 20 -6.57 -2.57 10.81
C GLU A 20 -5.65 -1.59 10.10
N ILE A 21 -6.09 -0.34 9.90
CA ILE A 21 -5.19 0.74 9.50
C ILE A 21 -4.43 1.17 10.76
N VAL A 22 -3.14 0.84 10.80
CA VAL A 22 -2.25 1.12 11.94
C VAL A 22 -1.66 2.52 11.84
N GLN A 23 -1.37 2.97 10.62
CA GLN A 23 -0.78 4.27 10.38
C GLN A 23 -1.05 4.72 8.94
N THR A 24 -1.39 5.99 8.78
CA THR A 24 -1.46 6.65 7.47
C THR A 24 -0.30 7.63 7.33
N LEU A 25 0.37 7.60 6.18
CA LEU A 25 1.46 8.49 5.82
C LEU A 25 1.12 9.21 4.52
N LYS A 26 1.75 10.38 4.32
CA LYS A 26 1.69 11.13 3.07
C LYS A 26 3.09 11.40 2.56
N ALA A 27 3.33 11.10 1.29
CA ALA A 27 4.55 11.43 0.59
C ALA A 27 4.24 12.36 -0.58
N SER A 28 5.01 13.43 -0.74
CA SER A 28 4.91 14.32 -1.89
C SER A 28 6.06 14.02 -2.86
N ILE A 29 5.73 13.56 -4.06
CA ILE A 29 6.71 13.17 -5.08
C ILE A 29 6.33 13.87 -6.38
N ASP A 30 7.19 14.78 -6.83
CA ASP A 30 6.99 15.58 -8.05
C ASP A 30 5.66 16.33 -8.10
N GLY A 31 5.29 16.94 -6.97
CA GLY A 31 4.02 17.65 -6.83
C GLY A 31 2.78 16.76 -6.74
N LYS A 32 2.94 15.42 -6.78
CA LYS A 32 1.87 14.47 -6.51
C LYS A 32 1.91 14.02 -5.05
N GLU A 33 0.77 14.13 -4.37
CA GLU A 33 0.58 13.55 -3.05
C GLU A 33 0.17 12.07 -3.18
N ILE A 34 0.91 11.22 -2.47
CA ILE A 34 0.71 9.77 -2.37
C ILE A 34 0.40 9.46 -0.91
N GLU A 35 -0.84 9.07 -0.63
CA GLU A 35 -1.23 8.48 0.63
C GLU A 35 -0.80 7.01 0.69
N ILE A 36 -0.31 6.62 1.87
CA ILE A 36 0.20 5.28 2.18
C ILE A 36 -0.49 4.83 3.46
N ASP A 37 -1.32 3.80 3.37
CA ASP A 37 -1.90 3.15 4.54
C ASP A 37 -1.06 1.94 4.91
N ILE A 38 -0.67 1.87 6.18
CA ILE A 38 0.00 0.73 6.79
C ILE A 38 -1.07 -0.09 7.48
N LEU A 39 -1.30 -1.28 6.96
CA LEU A 39 -2.35 -2.18 7.42
C LEU A 39 -1.76 -3.33 8.21
N ARG A 40 -2.56 -3.87 9.12
CA ARG A 40 -2.27 -5.11 9.86
C ARG A 40 -3.39 -6.10 9.63
N ASN A 41 -3.00 -7.34 9.31
CA ASN A 41 -3.94 -8.45 9.20
C ASN A 41 -4.06 -9.23 10.51
N GLN A 42 -4.98 -10.20 10.51
CA GLN A 42 -5.24 -11.09 11.66
C GLN A 42 -4.03 -11.90 12.11
N THR A 43 -3.15 -12.27 11.17
CA THR A 43 -1.92 -13.03 11.49
C THR A 43 -0.83 -12.16 12.13
N GLY A 44 -1.07 -10.85 12.26
CA GLY A 44 -0.13 -9.90 12.86
C GLY A 44 0.95 -9.40 11.89
N HIS A 45 0.84 -9.73 10.60
CA HIS A 45 1.71 -9.19 9.57
C HIS A 45 1.25 -7.78 9.16
N TYR A 46 2.23 -6.96 8.80
CA TYR A 46 2.01 -5.61 8.31
C TYR A 46 2.19 -5.57 6.80
N PHE A 47 1.45 -4.71 6.13
CA PHE A 47 1.56 -4.46 4.70
C PHE A 47 1.13 -3.03 4.40
N TYR A 48 1.27 -2.61 3.15
CA TYR A 48 0.89 -1.25 2.78
C TYR A 48 0.04 -1.22 1.51
N GLU A 49 -0.84 -0.23 1.46
CA GLU A 49 -1.58 0.14 0.27
C GLU A 49 -1.20 1.57 -0.11
N LEU A 50 -1.13 1.83 -1.41
CA LEU A 50 -0.75 3.11 -1.97
C LEU A 50 -1.97 3.68 -2.70
N SER A 51 -2.31 4.94 -2.45
CA SER A 51 -3.36 5.65 -3.19
C SER A 51 -3.07 5.80 -4.68
N HIS A 52 -1.79 5.81 -5.04
CA HIS A 52 -1.35 5.87 -6.42
C HIS A 52 -0.07 5.05 -6.60
N TYR A 53 0.09 4.52 -7.80
CA TYR A 53 1.32 3.87 -8.26
C TYR A 53 1.83 4.56 -9.51
N TYR A 54 3.13 4.47 -9.75
CA TYR A 54 3.75 5.06 -10.93
C TYR A 54 3.88 4.01 -12.03
N ILE A 55 3.35 4.30 -13.21
CA ILE A 55 3.59 3.52 -14.42
C ILE A 55 4.66 4.25 -15.22
N GLY A 56 5.84 3.63 -15.36
CA GLY A 56 6.89 4.18 -16.22
C GLY A 56 6.63 3.94 -17.71
N ALA A 57 7.37 4.61 -18.59
CA ALA A 57 7.19 4.48 -20.05
C ALA A 57 7.39 3.04 -20.56
N ASP A 58 8.21 2.24 -19.87
CA ASP A 58 8.45 0.83 -20.17
C ASP A 58 7.29 -0.11 -19.77
N LYS A 59 6.21 0.43 -19.18
CA LYS A 59 4.98 -0.30 -18.75
C LYS A 59 5.25 -1.52 -17.87
N THR A 60 6.33 -1.53 -17.10
CA THR A 60 6.51 -2.51 -16.03
C THR A 60 5.45 -2.24 -14.98
N ASP A 61 4.46 -3.12 -14.90
CA ASP A 61 3.47 -3.10 -13.83
C ASP A 61 4.19 -3.37 -12.50
N PRO A 62 4.26 -2.40 -11.57
CA PRO A 62 4.94 -2.58 -10.30
C PRO A 62 4.14 -3.46 -9.34
N HIS A 63 2.95 -3.94 -9.73
CA HIS A 63 2.05 -4.67 -8.85
C HIS A 63 2.45 -6.16 -8.70
N ASP A 64 3.58 -6.41 -8.05
CA ASP A 64 3.82 -7.71 -7.41
C ASP A 64 3.57 -7.58 -5.90
N SER A 65 2.29 -7.71 -5.53
CA SER A 65 1.81 -7.66 -4.13
C SER A 65 2.22 -8.88 -3.30
N SER A 66 2.96 -9.83 -3.88
CA SER A 66 3.34 -11.08 -3.25
C SER A 66 4.36 -10.92 -2.10
N GLU A 67 5.10 -9.80 -2.03
CA GLU A 67 6.08 -9.52 -0.97
C GLU A 67 5.53 -8.68 0.22
N ASN A 68 4.24 -8.33 0.23
CA ASN A 68 3.68 -7.39 1.19
C ASN A 68 3.37 -8.06 2.55
N ARG A 69 4.39 -8.62 3.22
CA ARG A 69 4.27 -9.18 4.59
C ARG A 69 5.50 -8.80 5.42
N PHE A 70 5.37 -7.71 6.17
CA PHE A 70 6.41 -7.19 7.05
C PHE A 70 6.18 -7.58 8.50
N SER A 71 7.27 -7.57 9.28
CA SER A 71 7.23 -7.90 10.71
C SER A 71 6.83 -6.70 11.58
N SER A 72 6.89 -5.49 11.04
CA SER A 72 6.52 -4.25 11.74
C SER A 72 5.96 -3.18 10.80
N ALA A 73 5.19 -2.24 11.37
CA ALA A 73 4.70 -1.07 10.65
C ALA A 73 5.84 -0.21 10.07
N GLN A 74 6.98 -0.14 10.78
CA GLN A 74 8.15 0.62 10.31
C GLN A 74 8.77 -0.01 9.05
N GLU A 75 8.87 -1.34 9.01
CA GLU A 75 9.34 -2.05 7.82
C GLU A 75 8.38 -1.88 6.65
N ALA A 76 7.07 -1.98 6.90
CA ALA A 76 6.05 -1.73 5.89
C ALA A 76 6.15 -0.31 5.32
N ALA A 77 6.30 0.71 6.16
CA ALA A 77 6.48 2.09 5.72
C ALA A 77 7.74 2.29 4.87
N ARG A 78 8.86 1.65 5.23
CA ARG A 78 10.09 1.67 4.43
C ARG A 78 9.90 0.97 3.08
N GLY A 79 9.21 -0.18 3.08
CA GLY A 79 8.85 -0.91 1.87
C GLY A 79 7.99 -0.06 0.93
N ALA A 80 6.97 0.60 1.48
CA ALA A 80 6.09 1.51 0.75
C ALA A 80 6.86 2.64 0.07
N LEU A 81 7.65 3.38 0.83
CA LEU A 81 8.45 4.49 0.30
C LEU A 81 9.45 4.02 -0.76
N ARG A 82 10.07 2.86 -0.56
CA ARG A 82 10.96 2.26 -1.56
C ARG A 82 10.20 1.91 -2.84
N CYS A 83 9.03 1.29 -2.74
CA CYS A 83 8.21 0.93 -3.89
C CYS A 83 7.81 2.17 -4.71
N VAL A 84 7.27 3.19 -4.04
CA VAL A 84 6.81 4.43 -4.67
C VAL A 84 7.96 5.17 -5.39
N THR A 85 9.19 5.09 -4.87
CA THR A 85 10.36 5.78 -5.44
C THR A 85 11.16 4.95 -6.43
N MET A 86 11.07 3.61 -6.39
CA MET A 86 11.90 2.71 -7.21
C MET A 86 11.57 2.80 -8.71
N PHE A 87 10.29 2.99 -9.04
CA PHE A 87 9.82 3.07 -10.43
C PHE A 87 9.71 4.51 -10.94
N TYR A 88 9.65 5.49 -10.03
CA TYR A 88 9.57 6.89 -10.40
C TYR A 88 10.91 7.40 -10.96
N ARG A 89 10.84 8.02 -12.14
CA ARG A 89 11.96 8.73 -12.75
C ARG A 89 11.46 10.09 -13.23
N SER A 90 12.09 11.17 -12.76
CA SER A 90 11.70 12.54 -13.13
C SER A 90 11.90 12.88 -14.62
N THR A 91 12.63 12.04 -15.35
CA THR A 91 12.92 12.21 -16.78
C THR A 91 12.13 11.25 -17.67
N ASP A 92 11.14 10.54 -17.11
CA ASP A 92 10.37 9.55 -17.85
C ASP A 92 9.28 10.20 -18.69
N GLU A 93 9.58 10.43 -19.98
CA GLU A 93 8.62 10.97 -20.93
C GLU A 93 7.52 9.94 -21.21
N GLY A 94 6.34 10.16 -20.63
CA GLY A 94 5.17 9.30 -20.77
C GLY A 94 4.84 8.46 -19.54
N GLY A 95 5.63 8.56 -18.48
CA GLY A 95 5.27 7.97 -17.19
C GLY A 95 4.18 8.78 -16.47
N ALA A 96 3.35 8.11 -15.68
CA ALA A 96 2.22 8.74 -15.01
C ALA A 96 1.91 8.12 -13.64
N TRP A 97 1.46 8.97 -12.72
CA TRP A 97 0.82 8.54 -11.48
C TRP A 97 -0.61 8.11 -11.75
N VAL A 98 -0.93 6.86 -11.49
CA VAL A 98 -2.26 6.28 -11.68
C VAL A 98 -2.87 5.98 -10.32
N ARG A 99 -4.16 6.33 -10.16
CA ARG A 99 -4.90 6.05 -8.94
C ARG A 99 -5.05 4.54 -8.75
N ASN A 100 -4.83 4.08 -7.53
CA ASN A 100 -5.19 2.74 -7.12
C ASN A 100 -6.67 2.71 -6.76
N GLU A 101 -7.48 2.00 -7.54
CA GLU A 101 -8.93 1.87 -7.29
C GLU A 101 -9.25 0.98 -6.08
N SER A 102 -8.26 0.22 -5.60
CA SER A 102 -8.38 -0.63 -4.41
C SER A 102 -7.93 0.08 -3.12
N PHE A 103 -7.54 1.35 -3.19
CA PHE A 103 -7.18 2.18 -2.03
C PHE A 103 -8.40 2.91 -1.45
#